data_AF-X1JFW4-F1
#
_entry.id   AF-X1JFW4-F1
#
_cell.length_a   1.000
_cell.length_b   1.000
_cell.length_c   1.000
_cell.angle_alpha   90.00
_cell.angle_beta   90.00
_cell.angle_gamma   90.00
#
_symmetry.space_group_name_H-M   'P 1'
#
loop_
_entity.id
_entity.type
_entity.pdbx_description
1 polymer ?
#
loop_
_entity_poly.entity_id
_entity_poly.type
_entity_poly.pdbx_seq_one_letter_code
_entity_poly.pdbx_strand_id
1 'polypeptide(L)'
;MAISHKQENNIYIDTIRAWNLRDPDPIMRDIKELAGIYHTKKVFIDRYAKGWVEAVLKKIGLEVEIRPTLSEIYVNIKSLMLGNRLHLPDIKAIKQAFLNTQAYYGRSNTLSIAHERNAEGHSDEADAIATSVFVSSKEKEHKQASAYCGDDFEDDLREETAEGFINRSLDDIAESRRGLERWD
;
A
#
# COMPACT_ATOMS: atom_id res chain seq x y z
N MET A 1 5.53 8.66 -8.32
CA MET A 1 5.89 7.96 -7.07
C MET A 1 4.61 7.50 -6.39
N ALA A 2 4.61 6.30 -5.83
CA ALA A 2 3.53 5.77 -5.00
C ALA A 2 4.12 5.16 -3.73
N ILE A 3 3.41 5.28 -2.61
CA ILE A 3 3.73 4.63 -1.34
C ILE A 3 2.53 3.77 -0.96
N SER A 4 2.81 2.56 -0.50
CA SER A 4 1.80 1.61 -0.07
C SER A 4 2.26 0.89 1.18
N HIS A 5 1.29 0.44 1.96
CA HIS A 5 1.51 -0.47 3.07
C HIS A 5 0.63 -1.71 2.95
N LYS A 6 1.06 -2.77 3.63
CA LYS A 6 0.31 -4.01 3.78
C LYS A 6 -0.29 -4.05 5.19
N GLN A 7 -1.59 -4.32 5.25
CA GLN A 7 -2.29 -4.57 6.50
C GLN A 7 -3.06 -5.88 6.33
N GLU A 8 -2.67 -6.89 7.11
CA GLU A 8 -3.14 -8.27 6.95
C GLU A 8 -2.92 -8.77 5.50
N ASN A 9 -4.00 -9.24 4.85
CA ASN A 9 -4.01 -9.68 3.46
C ASN A 9 -4.33 -8.57 2.46
N ASN A 10 -4.49 -7.32 2.92
CA ASN A 10 -4.87 -6.19 2.09
C ASN A 10 -3.69 -5.24 1.87
N ILE A 11 -3.70 -4.55 0.74
CA ILE A 11 -2.71 -3.54 0.38
C ILE A 11 -3.42 -2.22 0.14
N TYR A 12 -2.91 -1.16 0.77
CA TYR A 12 -3.45 0.17 0.71
C TYR A 12 -2.45 1.09 0.05
N ILE A 13 -2.92 1.90 -0.90
CA ILE A 13 -2.13 2.98 -1.48
C ILE A 13 -2.35 4.24 -0.66
N ASP A 14 -1.33 4.65 0.09
CA ASP A 14 -1.42 5.79 0.99
C ASP A 14 -1.31 7.12 0.26
N THR A 15 -0.34 7.19 -0.66
CA THR A 15 -0.08 8.43 -1.40
C THR A 15 0.47 8.16 -2.78
N ILE A 16 0.09 9.04 -3.69
CA ILE A 16 0.59 9.08 -5.06
C ILE A 16 1.00 10.53 -5.33
N ARG A 17 2.17 10.68 -5.92
CA ARG A 17 2.76 11.97 -6.29
C ARG A 17 3.36 11.87 -7.68
N ALA A 18 2.94 12.79 -8.55
CA ALA A 18 3.54 13.03 -9.84
C ALA A 18 4.06 14.46 -9.85
N TRP A 19 5.22 14.68 -10.47
CA TRP A 19 5.84 15.99 -10.58
C TRP A 19 5.87 16.39 -12.04
N ASN A 20 5.28 17.55 -12.36
CA ASN A 20 5.39 18.18 -13.68
C ASN A 20 6.47 19.28 -13.65
N LEU A 21 7.64 18.94 -13.09
CA LEU A 21 8.78 19.83 -12.96
C LEU A 21 9.96 19.25 -13.73
N ARG A 22 10.71 20.12 -14.40
CA ARG A 22 11.98 19.74 -15.04
C ARG A 22 13.16 19.82 -14.08
N ASP A 23 13.05 20.67 -13.08
CA ASP A 23 14.07 20.84 -12.05
C ASP A 23 13.99 19.65 -11.07
N PRO A 24 15.07 18.86 -10.93
CA PRO A 24 15.08 17.72 -10.03
C PRO A 24 15.17 18.09 -8.55
N ASP A 25 15.72 19.24 -8.18
CA ASP A 25 16.04 19.54 -6.78
C ASP A 25 14.77 19.63 -5.89
N PRO A 26 13.68 20.31 -6.30
CA PRO A 26 12.42 20.28 -5.58
C PRO A 26 11.85 18.87 -5.45
N ILE A 27 11.95 18.07 -6.52
CA ILE A 27 11.44 16.68 -6.54
C ILE A 27 12.17 15.85 -5.49
N MET A 28 13.50 15.96 -5.40
CA MET A 28 14.30 15.18 -4.45
C MET A 28 14.07 15.61 -3.00
N ARG A 29 13.82 16.90 -2.76
CA ARG A 29 13.43 17.40 -1.44
C ARG A 29 12.10 16.80 -1.01
N ASP A 30 11.10 16.83 -1.88
CA ASP A 30 9.77 16.26 -1.62
C ASP A 30 9.85 14.75 -1.36
N ILE A 31 10.63 14.02 -2.17
CA ILE A 31 10.86 12.58 -1.98
C ILE A 31 11.50 12.31 -0.61
N LYS A 32 12.50 13.10 -0.22
CA LYS A 32 13.17 12.95 1.09
C LYS A 32 12.20 13.20 2.24
N GLU A 33 11.36 14.23 2.13
CA GLU A 33 10.34 14.56 3.12
C GLU A 33 9.32 13.43 3.26
N LEU A 34 8.76 12.95 2.13
CA LEU A 34 7.83 11.83 2.12
C LEU A 34 8.44 10.56 2.70
N ALA A 35 9.69 10.25 2.35
CA ALA A 35 10.40 9.11 2.92
C ALA A 35 10.57 9.23 4.44
N GLY A 36 10.77 10.46 4.96
CA GLY A 36 10.80 10.75 6.39
C GLY A 36 9.46 10.49 7.07
N ILE A 37 8.37 11.01 6.50
CA ILE A 37 7.00 10.87 7.04
C ILE A 37 6.58 9.40 7.09
N TYR A 38 6.87 8.64 6.03
CA TYR A 38 6.47 7.23 5.92
C TYR A 38 7.55 6.25 6.41
N HIS A 39 8.61 6.76 7.05
CA HIS A 39 9.75 5.96 7.53
C HIS A 39 10.32 4.98 6.47
N THR A 40 10.28 5.37 5.20
CA THR A 40 10.67 4.53 4.07
C THR A 40 12.17 4.69 3.82
N LYS A 41 12.91 3.58 3.94
CA LYS A 41 14.36 3.56 3.64
C LYS A 41 14.69 3.08 2.25
N LYS A 42 13.80 2.30 1.64
CA LYS A 42 14.01 1.64 0.35
C LYS A 42 13.02 2.14 -0.69
N VAL A 43 13.53 2.44 -1.87
CA VAL A 43 12.73 2.87 -3.03
C VAL A 43 13.05 2.03 -4.25
N PHE A 44 12.03 1.82 -5.08
CA PHE A 44 12.14 1.05 -6.30
C PHE A 44 12.05 1.96 -7.52
N ILE A 45 12.98 1.81 -8.45
CA ILE A 45 13.02 2.60 -9.68
C ILE A 45 12.87 1.71 -10.91
N ASP A 46 12.46 2.31 -12.02
CA ASP A 46 12.51 1.65 -13.32
C ASP A 46 13.96 1.32 -13.71
N ARG A 47 14.14 0.21 -14.43
CA ARG A 47 15.41 -0.18 -15.05
C ARG A 47 15.96 0.94 -15.94
N TYR A 48 15.08 1.66 -16.64
CA TYR A 48 15.47 2.77 -17.51
C TYR A 48 15.87 4.04 -16.74
N ALA A 49 15.48 4.17 -15.48
CA ALA A 49 15.88 5.28 -14.61
C ALA A 49 17.24 5.05 -13.94
N LYS A 50 17.90 3.91 -14.20
CA LYS A 50 19.21 3.60 -13.63
C LYS A 50 20.26 4.67 -13.97
N GLY A 51 21.20 4.91 -13.06
CA GLY A 51 22.30 5.87 -13.25
C GLY A 51 22.06 7.14 -12.46
N TRP A 52 21.61 8.21 -13.13
CA TRP A 52 21.48 9.52 -12.48
C TRP A 52 20.42 9.52 -11.36
N VAL A 53 19.22 8.96 -11.60
CA VAL A 53 18.16 8.92 -10.59
C VAL A 53 18.58 8.08 -9.38
N GLU A 54 19.22 6.93 -9.62
CA GLU A 54 19.75 6.07 -8.57
C GLU A 54 20.78 6.80 -7.69
N ALA A 55 21.74 7.51 -8.31
CA ALA A 55 22.78 8.23 -7.60
C ALA A 55 22.21 9.36 -6.72
N VAL A 56 21.21 10.09 -7.22
CA VAL A 56 20.61 11.21 -6.49
C VAL A 56 19.73 10.71 -5.34
N LEU A 57 18.95 9.65 -5.53
CA LEU A 57 18.18 9.01 -4.46
C LEU A 57 19.09 8.46 -3.35
N LYS A 58 20.24 7.85 -3.72
CA LYS A 58 21.25 7.42 -2.74
C LYS A 58 21.86 8.59 -1.98
N LYS A 59 22.11 9.72 -2.65
CA LYS A 59 22.65 10.94 -2.02
C LYS A 59 21.72 11.52 -0.95
N ILE A 60 20.41 11.37 -1.09
CA ILE A 60 19.44 11.79 -0.06
C ILE A 60 19.20 10.74 1.03
N GLY A 61 19.91 9.61 1.00
CA GLY A 61 19.91 8.59 2.04
C GLY A 61 18.98 7.40 1.81
N LEU A 62 18.48 7.20 0.58
CA LEU A 62 17.59 6.09 0.25
C LEU A 62 18.36 4.91 -0.35
N GLU A 63 17.97 3.71 0.05
CA GLU A 63 18.35 2.46 -0.62
C GLU A 63 17.55 2.34 -1.91
N VAL A 64 18.23 2.09 -3.03
CA VAL A 64 17.58 2.03 -4.34
C VAL A 64 17.70 0.63 -4.90
N GLU A 65 16.55 0.04 -5.26
CA GLU A 65 16.46 -1.22 -5.98
C GLU A 65 15.77 -1.03 -7.34
N ILE A 66 16.13 -1.89 -8.29
CA ILE A 66 15.49 -1.89 -9.60
C ILE A 66 14.26 -2.78 -9.52
N ARG A 67 13.11 -2.26 -9.96
CA ARG A 67 11.86 -3.03 -9.97
C ARG A 67 11.92 -4.24 -10.93
N PRO A 68 11.11 -5.29 -10.68
CA PRO A 68 10.91 -6.38 -11.63
C PRO A 68 10.25 -5.92 -12.94
N THR A 69 10.03 -6.85 -13.88
CA THR A 69 9.39 -6.50 -15.17
C THR A 69 7.95 -6.04 -14.98
N LEU A 70 7.46 -5.20 -15.89
CA LEU A 70 6.06 -4.75 -15.89
C LEU A 70 5.09 -5.94 -15.91
N SER A 71 5.38 -6.97 -16.71
CA SER A 71 4.55 -8.19 -16.75
C SER A 71 4.41 -8.87 -15.40
N GLU A 72 5.48 -8.92 -14.60
CA GLU A 72 5.45 -9.56 -13.29
C GLU A 72 4.62 -8.74 -12.28
N ILE A 73 4.87 -7.42 -12.21
CA ILE A 73 4.15 -6.55 -11.26
C ILE A 73 2.66 -6.42 -11.63
N TYR A 74 2.32 -6.41 -12.92
CA TYR A 74 0.92 -6.29 -13.36
C TYR A 74 0.12 -7.59 -13.17
N VAL A 75 0.76 -8.76 -13.26
CA VAL A 75 0.11 -10.03 -12.91
C VAL A 75 -0.23 -10.08 -11.42
N ASN A 76 0.69 -9.58 -10.58
CA ASN A 76 0.47 -9.50 -9.13
C ASN A 76 -0.69 -8.56 -8.76
N ILE A 77 -0.65 -7.30 -9.23
CA ILE A 77 -1.69 -6.32 -8.90
C ILE A 77 -3.08 -6.77 -9.40
N LYS A 78 -3.16 -7.37 -10.60
CA LYS A 78 -4.42 -7.92 -11.13
C LYS A 78 -5.02 -8.97 -10.19
N SER A 79 -4.18 -9.85 -9.65
CA SER A 79 -4.62 -10.89 -8.72
C SER A 79 -5.22 -10.29 -7.44
N LEU A 80 -4.63 -9.22 -6.92
CA LEU A 80 -5.12 -8.52 -5.73
C LEU A 80 -6.41 -7.73 -6.00
N MET A 81 -6.52 -7.08 -7.16
CA MET A 81 -7.74 -6.41 -7.60
C MET A 81 -8.92 -7.39 -7.69
N LEU A 82 -8.72 -8.53 -8.34
CA LEU A 82 -9.76 -9.57 -8.47
C LEU A 82 -10.14 -10.19 -7.12
N GLY A 83 -9.18 -10.27 -6.19
CA GLY A 83 -9.40 -10.76 -4.83
C GLY A 83 -10.02 -9.75 -3.87
N ASN A 84 -10.32 -8.52 -4.32
CA ASN A 84 -10.76 -7.41 -3.47
C ASN A 84 -9.80 -7.13 -2.29
N ARG A 85 -8.50 -7.25 -2.54
CA ARG A 85 -7.41 -7.06 -1.56
C ARG A 85 -6.54 -5.83 -1.81
N LEU A 86 -6.93 -5.00 -2.79
CA LEU A 86 -6.23 -3.78 -3.14
C LEU A 86 -7.16 -2.58 -2.97
N HIS A 87 -6.73 -1.62 -2.16
CA HIS A 87 -7.43 -0.38 -1.91
C HIS A 87 -6.68 0.77 -2.57
N LEU A 88 -7.30 1.37 -3.58
CA LEU A 88 -6.79 2.53 -4.32
C LEU A 88 -7.52 3.80 -3.89
N PRO A 89 -6.87 4.98 -3.91
CA PRO A 89 -7.58 6.24 -3.76
C PRO A 89 -8.53 6.47 -4.95
N ASP A 90 -9.69 7.07 -4.70
CA ASP A 90 -10.70 7.35 -5.73
C ASP A 90 -10.29 8.54 -6.61
N ILE A 91 -9.36 8.30 -7.54
CA ILE A 91 -8.85 9.28 -8.48
C ILE A 91 -9.13 8.79 -9.90
N LYS A 92 -9.95 9.55 -10.64
CA LYS A 92 -10.38 9.19 -12.01
C LYS A 92 -9.21 8.88 -12.95
N ALA A 93 -8.13 9.65 -12.88
CA ALA A 93 -6.94 9.45 -13.71
C ALA A 93 -6.30 8.07 -13.49
N ILE A 94 -6.21 7.60 -12.24
CA ILE A 94 -5.67 6.28 -11.91
C ILE A 94 -6.55 5.17 -12.49
N LYS A 95 -7.87 5.31 -12.29
CA LYS A 95 -8.84 4.36 -12.83
C LYS A 95 -8.69 4.25 -14.35
N GLN A 96 -8.57 5.38 -15.03
CA GLN A 96 -8.39 5.41 -16.48
C GLN A 96 -7.04 4.79 -16.90
N ALA A 97 -5.96 5.07 -16.17
CA ALA A 97 -4.63 4.50 -16.46
C ALA A 97 -4.63 2.97 -16.37
N PHE A 98 -5.32 2.39 -15.37
CA PHE A 98 -5.48 0.94 -15.29
C PHE A 98 -6.38 0.37 -16.38
N LEU A 99 -7.48 1.05 -16.75
CA LEU A 99 -8.37 0.62 -17.83
C LEU A 99 -7.67 0.63 -19.21
N ASN A 100 -6.75 1.56 -19.42
CA ASN A 100 -5.98 1.69 -20.65
C ASN A 100 -4.73 0.80 -20.69
N THR A 101 -4.44 0.06 -19.61
CA THR A 101 -3.33 -0.89 -19.58
C THR A 101 -3.70 -2.14 -20.38
N GLN A 102 -2.87 -2.47 -21.36
CA GLN A 102 -3.08 -3.61 -22.26
C GLN A 102 -1.99 -4.67 -22.08
N ALA A 103 -2.42 -5.93 -22.05
CA ALA A 103 -1.54 -7.09 -22.05
C ALA A 103 -1.51 -7.72 -23.45
N TYR A 104 -0.32 -7.96 -23.99
CA TYR A 104 -0.16 -8.62 -25.29
C TYR A 104 0.99 -9.62 -25.24
N TYR A 105 0.92 -10.63 -26.10
CA TYR A 105 1.94 -11.64 -26.23
C TYR A 105 2.73 -11.41 -27.53
N GLY A 106 4.04 -11.35 -27.41
CA GLY A 106 4.93 -11.25 -28.57
C GLY A 106 5.03 -12.58 -29.34
N ARG A 107 5.75 -12.59 -30.46
CA ARG A 107 6.01 -13.81 -31.26
C ARG A 107 6.70 -14.93 -30.47
N SER A 108 7.48 -14.58 -29.44
CA SER A 108 8.14 -15.51 -28.51
C SER A 108 7.25 -15.97 -27.36
N ASN A 109 5.93 -15.73 -27.42
CA ASN A 109 4.97 -15.97 -26.35
C ASN A 109 5.32 -15.27 -25.01
N THR A 110 6.09 -14.18 -25.09
CA THR A 110 6.47 -13.37 -23.93
C THR A 110 5.38 -12.35 -23.64
N LEU A 111 4.85 -12.37 -22.42
CA LEU A 111 3.87 -11.39 -21.95
C LEU A 111 4.51 -10.01 -21.83
N SER A 112 3.89 -9.02 -22.47
CA SER A 112 4.28 -7.62 -22.42
C SER A 112 3.09 -6.77 -21.97
N ILE A 113 3.39 -5.66 -21.30
CA ILE A 113 2.42 -4.67 -20.86
C ILE A 113 2.68 -3.38 -21.65
N ALA A 114 1.63 -2.82 -22.24
CA ALA A 114 1.67 -1.50 -22.88
C ALA A 114 0.54 -0.63 -22.35
N HIS A 115 0.77 0.66 -22.45
CA HIS A 115 -0.21 1.69 -22.11
C HIS A 115 -0.62 2.41 -23.38
N GLU A 116 -1.92 2.59 -23.56
CA GLU A 116 -2.42 3.40 -24.66
C GLU A 116 -1.94 4.86 -24.47
N ARG A 117 -1.26 5.40 -25.49
CA ARG A 117 -0.76 6.77 -25.47
C ARG A 117 -1.87 7.72 -25.90
N ASN A 118 -2.66 8.20 -24.94
CA ASN A 118 -3.62 9.27 -25.16
C ASN A 118 -3.26 10.52 -24.33
N ALA A 119 -3.90 11.64 -24.64
CA ALA A 119 -3.63 12.92 -23.95
C ALA A 119 -3.99 12.89 -22.45
N GLU A 120 -4.78 11.91 -22.02
CA GLU A 120 -5.31 11.78 -20.65
C GLU A 120 -4.58 10.69 -19.83
N GLY A 121 -3.65 9.96 -20.45
CA GLY A 121 -3.05 8.74 -19.88
C GLY A 121 -1.56 8.88 -19.68
N HIS A 122 -1.17 9.51 -18.57
CA HIS A 122 0.15 9.25 -18.01
C HIS A 122 0.08 7.90 -17.28
N SER A 123 0.82 6.91 -17.78
CA SER A 123 0.88 5.58 -17.19
C SER A 123 1.86 5.48 -16.02
N ASP A 124 2.60 6.55 -15.77
CA ASP A 124 3.67 6.59 -14.77
C ASP A 124 3.12 6.36 -13.36
N GLU A 125 1.93 6.89 -13.05
CA GLU A 125 1.25 6.64 -11.79
C GLU A 125 0.82 5.17 -11.67
N ALA A 126 0.27 4.57 -12.72
CA ALA A 126 -0.16 3.18 -12.70
C ALA A 126 1.04 2.23 -12.51
N ASP A 127 2.15 2.48 -13.21
CA ASP A 127 3.39 1.72 -13.05
C ASP A 127 3.98 1.89 -11.64
N ALA A 128 3.93 3.12 -11.09
CA ALA A 128 4.39 3.39 -9.72
C ALA A 128 3.54 2.64 -8.69
N ILE A 129 2.21 2.66 -8.84
CA ILE A 129 1.28 1.92 -7.99
C ILE A 129 1.56 0.42 -8.10
N ALA A 130 1.59 -0.13 -9.32
CA ALA A 130 1.86 -1.56 -9.55
C ALA A 130 3.17 -2.02 -8.91
N THR A 131 4.21 -1.19 -9.01
CA THR A 131 5.50 -1.45 -8.37
C THR A 131 5.37 -1.46 -6.84
N SER A 132 4.76 -0.42 -6.25
CA SER A 132 4.58 -0.32 -4.80
C SER A 132 3.78 -1.49 -4.22
N VAL A 133 2.67 -1.86 -4.88
CA VAL A 133 1.82 -3.00 -4.50
C VAL A 133 2.61 -4.30 -4.57
N PHE A 134 3.37 -4.52 -5.64
CA PHE A 134 4.16 -5.74 -5.78
C PHE A 134 5.11 -5.90 -4.60
N VAL A 135 5.85 -4.84 -4.26
CA VAL A 135 6.81 -4.84 -3.16
C VAL A 135 6.10 -5.10 -1.83
N SER A 136 5.06 -4.32 -1.50
CA SER A 136 4.30 -4.51 -0.25
C SER A 136 3.68 -5.89 -0.16
N SER A 137 3.28 -6.52 -1.28
CA SER A 137 2.71 -7.87 -1.28
C SER A 137 3.72 -8.95 -0.87
N LYS A 138 5.00 -8.72 -1.15
CA LYS A 138 6.11 -9.64 -0.85
C LYS A 138 6.69 -9.43 0.55
N GLU A 139 6.44 -8.29 1.17
CA GLU A 139 6.87 -8.05 2.54
C GLU A 139 6.12 -8.97 3.52
N LYS A 140 6.89 -9.51 4.47
CA LYS A 140 6.33 -10.16 5.66
C LYS A 140 5.65 -9.06 6.47
N GLU A 141 4.46 -9.33 7.00
CA GLU A 141 3.74 -8.37 7.85
C GLU A 141 4.68 -7.86 8.95
N HIS A 142 5.04 -6.58 8.88
CA HIS A 142 5.50 -5.88 10.05
C HIS A 142 4.25 -5.50 10.84
N LYS A 143 3.92 -6.31 11.87
CA LYS A 143 3.07 -5.83 12.96
C LYS A 143 3.78 -4.60 13.53
N GLN A 144 3.41 -3.41 13.09
CA GLN A 144 3.79 -2.21 13.82
C GLN A 144 3.22 -2.38 15.23
N ALA A 145 4.10 -2.33 16.22
CA ALA A 145 3.72 -2.45 17.62
C ALA A 145 2.70 -1.36 17.93
N SER A 146 1.48 -1.76 18.27
CA SER A 146 0.55 -0.87 18.94
C SER A 146 1.16 -0.53 20.30
N ALA A 147 1.70 0.68 20.45
CA ALA A 147 1.93 1.24 21.76
C ALA A 147 0.56 1.67 22.31
N TYR A 148 -0.05 0.82 23.13
CA TYR A 148 -1.10 1.26 24.05
C TYR A 148 -0.38 1.97 25.20
N CYS A 149 -0.36 3.30 25.19
CA CYS A 149 -0.13 4.06 26.41
C CYS A 149 -1.47 4.14 27.13
N GLY A 150 -1.81 3.05 27.83
CA GLY A 150 -2.82 3.10 28.87
C GLY A 150 -2.19 3.70 30.10
N ASP A 151 -2.82 4.74 30.61
CA ASP A 151 -2.45 5.53 31.77
C ASP A 151 -1.90 4.67 32.93
N ASP A 152 -0.84 5.18 33.56
CA ASP A 152 -0.45 4.81 34.90
C ASP A 152 -1.61 5.13 35.86
N PHE A 153 -2.54 4.17 36.01
CA PHE A 153 -3.52 4.18 37.08
C PHE A 153 -3.04 3.21 38.16
N GLU A 154 -2.92 3.78 39.35
CA GLU A 154 -2.26 3.22 40.53
C GLU A 154 -2.79 1.84 40.95
N ASP A 155 -1.81 1.04 41.40
CA ASP A 155 -1.84 -0.06 42.34
C ASP A 155 -3.15 -0.26 43.14
N ASP A 156 -3.80 -1.42 42.94
CA ASP A 156 -4.50 -2.10 44.03
C ASP A 156 -4.69 -3.59 43.71
N LEU A 157 -3.78 -4.40 44.25
CA LEU A 157 -3.85 -5.86 44.29
C LEU A 157 -5.09 -6.32 45.07
N ARG A 158 -6.09 -6.86 44.38
CA ARG A 158 -7.06 -7.79 44.98
C ARG A 158 -7.17 -9.05 44.12
N GLU A 159 -6.76 -10.17 44.70
CA GLU A 159 -7.02 -11.50 44.17
C GLU A 159 -8.54 -11.73 44.11
N GLU A 160 -9.12 -11.70 42.91
CA GLU A 160 -10.45 -12.22 42.66
C GLU A 160 -10.37 -13.66 42.16
N THR A 161 -10.87 -14.57 42.99
CA THR A 161 -10.99 -16.01 42.73
C THR A 161 -11.93 -16.31 41.54
N ALA A 162 -11.60 -17.36 40.79
CA ALA A 162 -12.21 -17.79 39.53
C ALA A 162 -13.73 -18.11 39.53
N GLU A 163 -14.43 -17.99 40.66
CA GLU A 163 -15.87 -18.28 40.76
C GLU A 163 -16.76 -17.08 40.37
N GLY A 164 -16.22 -15.87 40.28
CA GLY A 164 -17.00 -14.67 39.91
C GLY A 164 -17.26 -14.48 38.41
N PHE A 165 -16.51 -15.16 37.54
CA PHE A 165 -16.55 -14.92 36.08
C PHE A 165 -17.69 -15.65 35.36
N ILE A 166 -18.19 -16.74 35.93
CA ILE A 166 -19.19 -17.60 35.28
C ILE A 166 -20.60 -16.98 35.36
N ASN A 167 -20.91 -16.18 36.39
CA ASN A 167 -22.26 -15.67 36.61
C ASN A 167 -22.60 -14.36 35.87
N ARG A 168 -21.61 -13.59 35.36
CA ARG A 168 -21.91 -12.37 34.56
C ARG A 168 -22.26 -12.67 33.11
N SER A 169 -21.82 -13.81 32.58
CA SER A 169 -21.97 -14.16 31.15
C SER A 169 -23.41 -14.51 30.74
N LEU A 170 -24.23 -15.04 31.65
CA LEU A 170 -25.58 -15.52 31.29
C LEU A 170 -26.64 -14.42 31.31
N ASP A 171 -26.52 -13.42 32.19
CA ASP A 171 -27.48 -12.32 32.27
C ASP A 171 -27.31 -11.33 31.10
N ASP A 172 -26.07 -11.07 30.66
CA ASP A 172 -25.78 -10.17 29.53
C ASP A 172 -26.23 -10.73 28.17
N ILE A 173 -26.30 -12.06 28.03
CA ILE A 173 -26.79 -12.72 26.80
C ILE A 173 -28.33 -12.64 26.69
N ALA A 174 -29.05 -12.50 27.82
CA ALA A 174 -30.50 -12.42 27.84
C ALA A 174 -31.04 -11.04 27.39
N GLU A 175 -30.29 -9.96 27.60
CA GLU A 175 -30.74 -8.60 27.24
C GLU A 175 -30.48 -8.23 25.77
N SER A 176 -29.49 -8.83 25.11
CA SER A 176 -29.14 -8.55 23.70
C SER A 176 -30.19 -9.03 22.68
N ARG A 177 -31.10 -9.93 23.05
CA ARG A 177 -32.15 -10.48 22.16
C ARG A 177 -33.39 -9.59 21.97
N ARG A 178 -33.44 -8.38 22.52
CA ARG A 178 -34.60 -7.47 22.41
C ARG A 178 -34.49 -6.35 21.35
N GLY A 179 -33.41 -6.29 20.56
CA GLY A 179 -33.15 -5.12 19.70
C GLY A 179 -32.94 -5.37 18.20
N LEU A 180 -33.34 -6.52 17.65
CA LEU A 180 -33.17 -6.82 16.21
C LEU A 180 -34.51 -6.64 15.46
N GLU A 181 -34.82 -5.40 15.09
CA GLU A 181 -35.83 -5.12 14.06
C GLU A 181 -35.22 -5.31 12.67
N ARG A 182 -35.92 -6.10 11.85
CA ARG A 182 -35.67 -6.28 10.41
C ARG A 182 -35.94 -4.97 9.68
N TRP A 183 -35.04 -4.60 8.79
CA TRP A 183 -35.31 -3.67 7.70
C TRP A 183 -35.63 -4.52 6.46
N ASP A 184 -36.86 -4.35 5.94
CA ASP A 184 -37.29 -4.86 4.64
C ASP A 184 -36.61 -4.10 3.48
#